data_AF-A0A165H1W1-F1
#
_entry.id   AF-A0A165H1W1-F1
#
_cell.length_a   1.000
_cell.length_b   1.000
_cell.length_c   1.000
_cell.angle_alpha   90.00
_cell.angle_beta   90.00
_cell.angle_gamma   90.00
#
_symmetry.space_group_name_H-M   'P 1'
#
loop_
_entity.id
_entity.type
_entity.pdbx_description
1 polymer ?
#
loop_
_entity_poly.entity_id
_entity_poly.type
_entity_poly.pdbx_seq_one_letter_code
_entity_poly.pdbx_strand_id
1 'polypeptide(L)' 'MLLQWGLDQAGKDGTVVYLEASEAGLPFYYRYGAQEVDFIETLGGQCRHACLVIHPKKMNAEGS' A
#
# COMPACT_ATOMS: atom_id res chain seq x y z
N MET A 1 -3.31 -8.07 12.50
CA MET A 1 -3.02 -6.63 12.35
C MET A 1 -3.88 -6.09 11.21
N LEU A 2 -4.48 -4.90 11.35
CA LEU A 2 -5.50 -4.39 10.40
C LEU A 2 -5.03 -4.28 8.95
N LEU A 3 -3.82 -3.79 8.71
CA LEU A 3 -3.28 -3.66 7.34
C LEU A 3 -3.16 -5.03 6.64
N GLN A 4 -2.60 -6.03 7.32
CA GLN A 4 -2.48 -7.38 6.76
C GLN A 4 -3.84 -7.94 6.36
N TRP A 5 -4.84 -7.82 7.24
CA TRP A 5 -6.19 -8.30 6.93
C TRP A 5 -6.78 -7.61 5.69
N GLY A 6 -6.57 -6.29 5.54
CA GLY A 6 -7.04 -5.55 4.37
C GLY A 6 -6.33 -5.99 3.08
N LEU A 7 -5.00 -6.20 3.14
CA LEU A 7 -4.23 -6.72 2.00
C LEU A 7 -4.65 -8.14 1.62
N ASP A 8 -5.02 -8.98 2.59
CA ASP A 8 -5.53 -10.33 2.32
C ASP A 8 -6.89 -10.28 1.60
N GLN A 9 -7.78 -9.33 1.94
CA GLN A 9 -9.03 -9.14 1.19
C GLN A 9 -8.76 -8.64 -0.23
N ALA A 10 -7.90 -7.63 -0.38
CA ALA A 10 -7.52 -7.12 -1.69
C ALA A 10 -6.86 -8.19 -2.58
N GLY A 11 -6.10 -9.11 -1.97
CA GLY A 11 -5.54 -10.28 -2.62
C GLY A 11 -6.60 -11.24 -3.18
N LYS A 12 -7.67 -11.51 -2.42
CA LYS A 12 -8.80 -12.35 -2.88
C LYS A 12 -9.55 -11.70 -4.05
N ASP A 13 -9.72 -10.38 -3.98
CA ASP A 13 -10.45 -9.61 -4.99
C ASP A 13 -9.58 -9.21 -6.19
N GLY A 14 -8.29 -9.54 -6.17
CA GLY A 14 -7.33 -9.16 -7.23
C GLY A 14 -7.18 -7.65 -7.40
N THR A 15 -7.44 -6.87 -6.35
CA THR A 15 -7.49 -5.40 -6.41
C THR A 15 -6.18 -4.77 -5.94
N VAL A 16 -5.72 -3.76 -6.66
CA VAL A 16 -4.55 -2.94 -6.26
C VAL A 16 -4.95 -2.01 -5.13
N VAL A 17 -4.13 -1.95 -4.07
CA VAL A 17 -4.36 -1.06 -2.93
C VAL A 17 -3.59 0.23 -3.15
N TYR A 18 -4.28 1.36 -3.05
CA TYR A 18 -3.69 2.70 -2.99
C TYR A 18 -3.76 3.24 -1.56
N LEU A 19 -2.71 3.91 -1.11
CA LEU A 19 -2.72 4.66 0.14
C LEU A 19 -1.75 5.84 0.08
N GLU A 20 -1.92 6.77 1.01
CA GLU A 20 -0.99 7.86 1.25
C GLU A 20 -0.31 7.67 2.60
N ALA A 21 0.98 7.96 2.67
CA ALA A 21 1.77 7.80 3.89
C ALA A 21 2.66 9.02 4.13
N SER A 22 2.74 9.45 5.39
CA SER A 22 3.80 10.36 5.81
C SER A 22 5.17 9.68 5.71
N GLU A 23 6.25 10.47 5.66
CA GLU A 23 7.61 9.94 5.61
C GLU A 23 7.91 8.96 6.75
N ALA A 24 7.40 9.24 7.96
CA ALA A 24 7.55 8.35 9.11
C ALA A 24 6.86 6.99 8.92
N GLY A 25 5.81 6.92 8.11
CA GLY A 25 5.06 5.69 7.82
C GLY A 25 5.68 4.82 6.73
N LEU A 26 6.49 5.40 5.84
CA LEU A 26 7.06 4.71 4.67
C LEU A 26 7.75 3.37 5.00
N PRO A 27 8.66 3.28 6.01
CA PRO A 27 9.36 2.04 6.30
C PRO A 27 8.44 0.90 6.73
N PHE A 28 7.25 1.21 7.23
CA PHE A 28 6.25 0.21 7.59
C PHE A 28 5.58 -0.37 6.34
N TYR A 29 5.14 0.49 5.40
CA TYR A 29 4.45 0.06 4.18
C TYR A 29 5.36 -0.64 3.17
N TYR A 30 6.65 -0.26 3.10
CA TYR A 30 7.61 -0.96 2.24
C TYR A 30 7.79 -2.44 2.60
N ARG A 31 7.61 -2.82 3.87
CA ARG A 31 7.63 -4.24 4.29
C ARG A 31 6.47 -5.05 3.68
N TYR A 32 5.41 -4.38 3.24
CA TYR A 32 4.27 -4.99 2.55
C TYR A 32 4.40 -4.91 1.02
N GLY A 33 5.53 -4.43 0.50
CA GLY A 33 5.78 -4.31 -0.94
C GLY A 33 5.17 -3.05 -1.57
N ALA A 34 4.90 -2.02 -0.77
CA ALA A 34 4.43 -0.75 -1.29
C ALA A 34 5.48 -0.09 -2.20
N GLN A 35 5.01 0.50 -3.29
CA GLN A 35 5.80 1.25 -4.25
C GLN A 35 5.27 2.66 -4.33
N GLU A 36 6.15 3.65 -4.25
CA GLU A 36 5.79 5.04 -4.43
C GLU A 36 5.53 5.33 -5.91
N VAL A 37 4.40 5.99 -6.19
CA VAL A 37 3.96 6.34 -7.55
C VAL A 37 3.82 7.85 -7.75
N ASP A 38 3.60 8.59 -6.67
CA ASP A 38 3.47 10.04 -6.66
C ASP A 38 3.65 10.59 -5.23
N PHE A 39 3.48 11.89 -5.05
CA PHE A 39 3.36 12.50 -3.74
C PHE A 39 2.35 13.66 -3.75
N ILE A 40 1.76 13.93 -2.60
CA ILE A 40 0.90 15.08 -2.36
C ILE A 40 1.57 15.97 -1.33
N GLU A 41 1.56 17.28 -1.60
CA GLU A 41 1.89 18.29 -0.61
C GLU A 41 0.62 18.79 0.07
N THR A 42 0.61 18.79 1.40
CA THR A 42 -0.52 19.38 2.15
C THR A 42 -0.59 20.89 1.93
N LEU A 43 -1.78 21.48 2.11
CA LEU A 43 -1.99 22.92 2.03
C LEU A 43 -0.92 23.68 2.86
N GLY A 44 -0.13 24.51 2.19
CA GLY A 44 0.99 25.24 2.79
C GLY A 44 2.36 24.58 2.69
N GLY A 45 2.51 23.45 1.98
CA GLY A 45 3.80 22.81 1.70
C GLY A 45 4.50 22.21 2.92
N GLN A 46 3.77 22.03 4.03
CA GLN A 46 4.36 21.66 5.32
C GLN A 46 4.61 20.15 5.48
N CYS A 47 3.91 19.30 4.74
CA CYS A 47 4.05 17.86 4.83
C CYS A 47 3.91 17.20 3.46
N ARG A 48 4.92 16.41 3.10
CA ARG A 48 4.91 15.53 1.94
C ARG A 48 4.31 14.18 2.34
N HIS A 49 3.24 13.79 1.65
CA HIS A 49 2.68 12.45 1.76
C HIS A 49 2.99 11.69 0.48
N ALA A 50 3.67 10.55 0.59
CA ALA A 50 3.93 9.67 -0.53
C ALA A 50 2.66 8.91 -0.89
N CYS A 51 2.31 8.91 -2.17
CA CYS A 51 1.24 8.10 -2.75
C CYS A 51 1.83 6.73 -3.10
N LEU A 52 1.29 5.68 -2.50
CA LEU A 52 1.82 4.32 -2.61
C LEU A 52 0.80 3.37 -3.22
N VAL A 53 1.29 2.42 -4.00
CA VAL A 53 0.52 1.26 -4.50
C VAL A 53 1.08 -0.04 -3.95
N ILE A 54 0.20 -0.98 -3.60
CA ILE A 54 0.55 -2.36 -3.26
C ILE A 54 -0.23 -3.27 -4.20
N HIS A 55 0.48 -4.02 -5.02
CA HIS A 55 -0.13 -5.01 -5.89
C HIS A 55 -0.51 -6.28 -5.09
N PRO A 56 -1.69 -6.87 -5.34
CA PRO A 56 -2.06 -8.12 -4.72
C PRO A 56 -1.05 -9.20 -5.14
N LYS A 57 -0.60 -10.00 -4.17
CA LYS A 57 0.22 -11.17 -4.49
C LYS A 57 -0.64 -12.13 -5.31
N LYS A 58 -0.14 -12.59 -6.46
CA LYS A 58 -0.78 -13.69 -7.18
C LYS A 58 -0.91 -14.87 -6.22
N MET A 59 -2.14 -15.24 -5.88
CA MET A 59 -2.40 -16.45 -5.13
C MET A 59 -2.05 -17.59 -6.08
N ASN A 60 -0.99 -18.34 -5.80
CA ASN A 60 -0.74 -19.57 -6.53
C ASN A 60 -1.97 -20.45 -6.34
N ALA A 61 -2.58 -20.90 -7.44
CA ALA A 61 -3.66 -21.86 -7.39
C ALA A 61 -3.09 -23.21 -6.95
N GLU A 62 -2.86 -23.38 -5.66
CA GLU A 62 -2.52 -24.68 -5.06
C GLU A 62 -3.75 -25.20 -4.32
N GLY A 63 -4.34 -26.24 -4.91
CA GLY A 63 -5.53 -26.95 -4.40
C GLY A 63 -6.47 -27.37 -5.52
N SER A 64 -5.97 -28.11 -6.52
CA SER A 64 -6.79 -28.99 -7.37
C SER A 64 -7.03 -30.32 -6.66
#